data_AF-A0A482Z9D7-F1
#
_entry.id   AF-A0A482Z9D7-F1
#
_cell.length_a   1.000
_cell.length_b   1.000
_cell.length_c   1.000
_cell.angle_alpha   90.00
_cell.angle_beta   90.00
_cell.angle_gamma   90.00
#
_symmetry.space_group_name_H-M   'P 1'
#
loop_
_entity.id
_entity.type
_entity.pdbx_description
1 polymer ?
#
loop_
_entity_poly.entity_id
_entity_poly.type
_entity_poly.pdbx_seq_one_letter_code
_entity_poly.pdbx_strand_id
1 'polypeptide(L)'
;KYKEKLIDYEFSYDPRPFESLEILQDKLTAFKDYPLQHYLTEHKVNNIRVISRIINALNDFSFIESDIKDVPEVTTEIVGSIIEIAAINAQTSSFLELIEYAHKRILSVSDASDKLKKNKKYEDLLSLISNRHKFYGEACFLKSDIVSKLFEYCQTSLIDEEFFNETVRSKINNQSLYSIYKDIRAKQDKHLYDMQYKNEVYVSDLWNILKEQGNKIIIAKDTYLHPRAFIFYIEQLETLDVKNKAQYHDFALKCLKDFIENNIGWIRDDYSGHAQELLDFDPKLGEYYKQCTATNQQNSINSSEKIIGLMRDVIESGKNSALKALSQIQKQEIKQYILSDARYFKETFDFLMKYDSISESLRKYVGNIDSVLKELSLSKDSDHAYKAKEALDSLVEKGVIKPLNSDDISK
;
A
#
# COMPACT_ATOMS: atom_id res chain seq x y z
N LYS A 1 -41.40 56.91 -16.08
CA LYS A 1 -41.01 56.05 -14.93
C LYS A 1 -41.10 54.59 -15.39
N TYR A 2 -40.01 54.05 -15.93
CA TYR A 2 -39.85 52.60 -16.13
C TYR A 2 -38.46 52.26 -15.60
N LYS A 3 -38.44 51.40 -14.58
CA LYS A 3 -37.23 50.84 -13.98
C LYS A 3 -37.02 49.52 -14.73
N GLU A 4 -35.93 49.41 -15.49
CA GLU A 4 -35.55 48.16 -16.12
C GLU A 4 -35.58 47.05 -15.07
N LYS A 5 -36.38 46.01 -15.33
CA LYS A 5 -36.23 44.73 -14.67
C LYS A 5 -34.96 44.12 -15.27
N LEU A 6 -33.86 44.16 -14.53
CA LEU A 6 -32.77 43.21 -14.70
C LEU A 6 -33.38 41.81 -14.51
N ILE A 7 -33.72 41.16 -15.62
CA ILE A 7 -33.95 39.72 -15.65
C ILE A 7 -32.56 39.12 -15.62
N ASP A 8 -32.22 38.50 -14.49
CA ASP A 8 -30.95 37.80 -14.30
C ASP A 8 -31.01 36.49 -15.09
N TYR A 9 -30.63 36.54 -16.37
CA TYR A 9 -30.69 35.40 -17.29
C TYR A 9 -29.89 34.20 -16.77
N GLU A 10 -28.89 34.39 -15.90
CA GLU A 10 -28.12 33.31 -15.27
C GLU A 10 -28.96 32.35 -14.41
N PHE A 11 -30.13 32.78 -13.91
CA PHE A 11 -31.00 31.95 -13.05
C PHE A 11 -32.16 31.25 -13.78
N SER A 12 -32.40 31.56 -15.06
CA SER A 12 -33.43 30.91 -15.89
C SER A 12 -32.85 30.12 -17.06
N TYR A 13 -31.52 30.07 -17.15
CA TYR A 13 -30.77 29.31 -18.14
C TYR A 13 -30.53 27.89 -17.61
N ASP A 14 -31.22 26.91 -18.19
CA ASP A 14 -31.03 25.46 -17.95
C ASP A 14 -30.42 24.83 -19.22
N PRO A 15 -29.14 25.11 -19.52
CA PRO A 15 -28.50 24.61 -20.73
C PRO A 15 -28.39 23.09 -20.68
N ARG A 16 -28.32 22.47 -21.85
CA ARG A 16 -27.91 21.07 -21.95
C ARG A 16 -26.42 20.97 -21.59
N PRO A 17 -25.95 19.86 -20.98
CA PRO A 17 -24.55 19.69 -20.62
C PRO A 17 -23.54 20.03 -21.72
N PHE A 18 -23.85 19.70 -22.98
CA PHE A 18 -22.96 20.02 -24.11
C PHE A 18 -22.93 21.51 -24.47
N GLU A 19 -24.03 22.24 -24.30
CA GLU A 19 -24.10 23.68 -24.58
C GLU A 19 -23.22 24.44 -23.59
N SER A 20 -23.24 24.02 -22.31
CA SER A 20 -22.35 24.57 -21.29
C SER A 20 -20.88 24.21 -21.52
N LEU A 21 -20.61 22.99 -22.01
CA LEU A 21 -19.24 22.58 -22.34
C LEU A 21 -18.70 23.37 -23.53
N GLU A 22 -19.49 23.60 -24.57
CA GLU A 22 -19.10 24.36 -25.77
C GLU A 22 -18.58 25.76 -25.44
N ILE A 23 -19.18 26.43 -24.45
CA ILE A 23 -18.77 27.76 -23.95
C ILE A 23 -17.35 27.74 -23.35
N LEU A 24 -16.92 26.60 -22.82
CA LEU A 24 -15.65 26.45 -22.10
C LEU A 24 -14.65 25.54 -22.83
N GLN A 25 -15.01 25.02 -24.01
CA GLN A 25 -14.24 23.99 -24.70
C GLN A 25 -12.83 24.47 -25.07
N ASP A 26 -12.69 25.76 -25.39
CA ASP A 26 -11.41 26.41 -25.71
C ASP A 26 -10.46 26.46 -24.50
N LYS A 27 -10.99 26.36 -23.28
CA LYS A 27 -10.20 26.34 -22.04
C LYS A 27 -9.66 24.95 -21.68
N LEU A 28 -10.17 23.88 -22.28
CA LEU A 28 -9.65 22.53 -22.05
C LEU A 28 -8.37 22.33 -22.86
N THR A 29 -7.22 22.36 -22.19
CA THR A 29 -5.90 22.25 -22.84
C THR A 29 -5.28 20.86 -22.71
N ALA A 30 -5.69 20.09 -21.70
CA ALA A 30 -5.22 18.72 -21.45
C ALA A 30 -6.37 17.71 -21.55
N PHE A 31 -6.04 16.44 -21.82
CA PHE A 31 -6.98 15.32 -21.92
C PHE A 31 -8.10 15.56 -22.96
N LYS A 32 -7.78 16.22 -24.08
CA LYS A 32 -8.77 16.64 -25.09
C LYS A 32 -9.50 15.47 -25.74
N ASP A 33 -8.84 14.32 -25.84
CA ASP A 33 -9.40 13.10 -26.42
C ASP A 33 -10.29 12.33 -25.43
N TYR A 34 -10.30 12.72 -24.14
CA TYR A 34 -11.15 12.10 -23.14
C TYR A 34 -12.62 12.51 -23.36
N PRO A 35 -13.59 11.58 -23.29
CA PRO A 35 -15.00 11.86 -23.59
C PRO A 35 -15.72 12.61 -22.44
N LEU A 36 -15.27 13.82 -22.09
CA LEU A 36 -15.83 14.64 -21.00
C LEU A 36 -17.34 14.88 -21.19
N GLN A 37 -17.79 15.13 -22.42
CA GLN A 37 -19.21 15.31 -22.73
C GLN A 37 -20.07 14.10 -22.31
N HIS A 38 -19.53 12.88 -22.41
CA HIS A 38 -20.24 11.67 -22.00
C HIS A 38 -20.53 11.69 -20.50
N TYR A 39 -19.51 11.98 -19.68
CA TYR A 39 -19.65 12.13 -18.22
C TYR A 39 -20.68 13.21 -17.87
N LEU A 40 -20.56 14.41 -18.46
CA LEU A 40 -21.46 15.53 -18.16
C LEU A 40 -22.92 15.20 -18.52
N THR A 41 -23.14 14.46 -19.60
CA THR A 41 -24.49 14.04 -20.05
C THR A 41 -25.05 12.94 -19.15
N GLU A 42 -24.27 11.91 -18.82
CA GLU A 42 -24.67 10.81 -17.93
C GLU A 42 -25.09 11.34 -16.55
N HIS A 43 -24.28 12.25 -16.00
CA HIS A 43 -24.47 12.80 -14.66
C HIS A 43 -25.29 14.10 -14.64
N LYS A 44 -25.82 14.53 -15.79
CA LYS A 44 -26.63 15.76 -15.95
C LYS A 44 -25.95 17.03 -15.40
N VAL A 45 -24.64 17.13 -15.54
CA VAL A 45 -23.85 18.28 -15.11
C VAL A 45 -23.89 19.34 -16.20
N ASN A 46 -24.70 20.38 -15.99
CA ASN A 46 -24.84 21.51 -16.94
C ASN A 46 -24.40 22.86 -16.37
N ASN A 47 -24.03 22.93 -15.08
CA ASN A 47 -23.59 24.17 -14.46
C ASN A 47 -22.18 24.56 -14.95
N ILE A 48 -22.06 25.72 -15.62
CA ILE A 48 -20.81 26.25 -16.18
C ILE A 48 -19.70 26.36 -15.12
N ARG A 49 -20.02 26.72 -13.87
CA ARG A 49 -19.02 26.81 -12.79
C ARG A 49 -18.48 25.44 -12.39
N VAL A 50 -19.33 24.40 -12.40
CA VAL A 50 -18.90 23.02 -12.14
C VAL A 50 -17.99 22.54 -13.28
N ILE A 51 -18.41 22.75 -14.53
CA ILE A 51 -17.63 22.36 -15.71
C ILE A 51 -16.28 23.10 -15.74
N SER A 52 -16.26 24.39 -15.43
CA SER A 52 -15.00 25.16 -15.34
C SER A 52 -14.05 24.60 -14.27
N ARG A 53 -14.56 24.14 -13.12
CA ARG A 53 -13.73 23.50 -12.10
C ARG A 53 -13.17 22.16 -12.56
N ILE A 54 -13.96 21.37 -13.28
CA ILE A 54 -13.49 20.12 -13.90
C ILE A 54 -12.38 20.40 -14.91
N ILE A 55 -12.58 21.36 -15.81
CA ILE A 55 -11.58 21.73 -16.83
C ILE A 55 -10.27 22.22 -16.18
N ASN A 56 -10.36 23.06 -15.15
CA ASN A 56 -9.17 23.53 -14.44
C ASN A 56 -8.41 22.36 -13.81
N ALA A 57 -9.10 21.43 -13.14
CA ALA A 57 -8.46 20.24 -12.58
C ALA A 57 -7.79 19.39 -13.67
N LEU A 58 -8.47 19.16 -14.80
CA LEU A 58 -7.88 18.43 -15.93
C LEU A 58 -6.60 19.11 -16.44
N ASN A 59 -6.59 20.43 -16.60
CA ASN A 59 -5.42 21.17 -17.05
C ASN A 59 -4.27 21.14 -16.03
N ASP A 60 -4.60 21.26 -14.75
CA ASP A 60 -3.64 21.22 -13.63
C ASP A 60 -2.94 19.85 -13.56
N PHE A 61 -3.65 18.77 -13.91
CA PHE A 61 -3.10 17.41 -14.00
C PHE A 61 -2.50 17.06 -15.38
N SER A 62 -2.23 18.04 -16.24
CA SER A 62 -1.65 17.79 -17.58
C SER A 62 -0.30 17.06 -17.55
N PHE A 63 0.46 17.14 -16.45
CA PHE A 63 1.77 16.52 -16.31
C PHE A 63 1.76 14.98 -16.42
N ILE A 64 0.63 14.30 -16.16
CA ILE A 64 0.51 12.84 -16.32
C ILE A 64 -0.09 12.40 -17.66
N GLU A 65 -0.50 13.33 -18.52
CA GLU A 65 -1.24 13.01 -19.76
C GLU A 65 -0.44 12.10 -20.70
N SER A 66 0.85 12.40 -20.89
CA SER A 66 1.71 11.62 -21.77
C SER A 66 1.90 10.18 -21.31
N ASP A 67 1.82 9.94 -20.00
CA ASP A 67 2.11 8.66 -19.37
C ASP A 67 0.91 7.70 -19.47
N ILE A 68 -0.31 8.24 -19.49
CA ILE A 68 -1.54 7.42 -19.47
C ILE A 68 -2.22 7.31 -20.84
N LYS A 69 -1.94 8.20 -21.80
CA LYS A 69 -2.65 8.29 -23.10
C LYS A 69 -2.80 6.96 -23.86
N ASP A 70 -1.81 6.08 -23.78
CA ASP A 70 -1.76 4.81 -24.51
C ASP A 70 -2.25 3.61 -23.65
N VAL A 71 -2.78 3.88 -22.46
CA VAL A 71 -3.30 2.88 -21.51
C VAL A 71 -4.75 3.23 -21.13
N PRO A 72 -5.75 2.84 -21.95
CA PRO A 72 -7.13 3.32 -21.84
C PRO A 72 -7.80 3.05 -20.48
N GLU A 73 -7.52 1.90 -19.86
CA GLU A 73 -8.09 1.58 -18.54
C GLU A 73 -7.55 2.49 -17.44
N VAL A 74 -6.24 2.76 -17.46
CA VAL A 74 -5.60 3.67 -16.50
C VAL A 74 -6.05 5.11 -16.76
N THR A 75 -6.13 5.52 -18.03
CA THR A 75 -6.70 6.81 -18.42
C THR A 75 -8.10 6.99 -17.88
N THR A 76 -8.97 6.00 -18.10
CA THR A 76 -10.37 6.04 -17.63
C THR A 76 -10.46 6.15 -16.11
N GLU A 77 -9.62 5.40 -15.39
CA GLU A 77 -9.62 5.44 -13.93
C GLU A 77 -9.11 6.79 -13.38
N ILE A 78 -7.97 7.27 -13.86
CA ILE A 78 -7.32 8.48 -13.34
C ILE A 78 -8.09 9.74 -13.75
N VAL A 79 -8.35 9.91 -15.06
CA VAL A 79 -9.05 11.09 -15.58
C VAL A 79 -10.48 11.12 -15.07
N GLY A 80 -11.15 9.96 -15.02
CA GLY A 80 -12.46 9.82 -14.41
C GLY A 80 -12.48 10.23 -12.94
N SER A 81 -11.46 9.86 -12.15
CA SER A 81 -11.37 10.25 -10.74
C SER A 81 -11.18 11.77 -10.57
N ILE A 82 -10.34 12.39 -11.40
CA ILE A 82 -10.13 13.85 -11.40
C ILE A 82 -11.48 14.57 -11.67
N ILE A 83 -12.19 14.13 -12.71
CA ILE A 83 -13.49 14.71 -13.10
C ILE A 83 -14.51 14.57 -11.97
N GLU A 84 -14.66 13.37 -11.41
CA GLU A 84 -15.64 13.09 -10.36
C GLU A 84 -15.38 13.89 -9.09
N ILE A 85 -14.12 13.93 -8.64
CA ILE A 85 -13.77 14.66 -7.43
C ILE A 85 -13.92 16.18 -7.64
N ALA A 86 -13.51 16.72 -8.80
CA ALA A 86 -13.72 18.13 -9.12
C ALA A 86 -15.21 18.49 -9.18
N ALA A 87 -16.04 17.62 -9.77
CA ALA A 87 -17.49 17.82 -9.85
C ALA A 87 -18.16 17.81 -8.47
N ILE A 88 -17.76 16.89 -7.58
CA ILE A 88 -18.26 16.82 -6.20
C ILE A 88 -17.78 18.04 -5.41
N ASN A 89 -16.49 18.39 -5.47
CA ASN A 89 -15.93 19.57 -4.80
C ASN A 89 -16.66 20.84 -5.19
N ALA A 90 -17.08 20.92 -6.45
CA ALA A 90 -17.77 22.09 -6.95
C ALA A 90 -19.13 22.32 -6.26
N GLN A 91 -19.71 21.27 -5.66
CA GLN A 91 -21.08 21.22 -5.16
C GLN A 91 -21.18 20.91 -3.66
N THR A 92 -20.05 20.70 -2.96
CA THR A 92 -20.01 20.50 -1.51
C THR A 92 -19.00 21.42 -0.84
N SER A 93 -19.30 21.83 0.39
CA SER A 93 -18.37 22.56 1.26
C SER A 93 -17.65 21.64 2.26
N SER A 94 -18.08 20.38 2.39
CA SER A 94 -17.55 19.41 3.36
C SER A 94 -17.49 18.02 2.75
N PHE A 95 -16.28 17.56 2.42
CA PHE A 95 -16.03 16.21 1.90
C PHE A 95 -16.07 15.15 2.99
N LEU A 96 -15.62 15.48 4.20
CA LEU A 96 -15.61 14.55 5.33
C LEU A 96 -17.03 14.07 5.66
N GLU A 97 -18.01 14.98 5.66
CA GLU A 97 -19.41 14.62 5.86
C GLU A 97 -19.96 13.69 4.76
N LEU A 98 -19.51 13.84 3.51
CA LEU A 98 -19.88 12.95 2.41
C LEU A 98 -19.30 11.55 2.62
N ILE A 99 -18.03 11.45 3.04
CA ILE A 99 -17.35 10.17 3.33
C ILE A 99 -18.04 9.46 4.49
N GLU A 100 -18.31 10.18 5.59
CA GLU A 100 -19.04 9.64 6.73
C GLU A 100 -20.43 9.15 6.35
N TYR A 101 -21.16 9.92 5.56
CA TYR A 101 -22.47 9.53 5.06
C TYR A 101 -22.39 8.27 4.20
N ALA A 102 -21.42 8.20 3.28
CA ALA A 102 -21.23 7.03 2.42
C ALA A 102 -20.90 5.76 3.24
N HIS A 103 -20.09 5.87 4.30
CA HIS A 103 -19.83 4.75 5.21
C HIS A 103 -21.07 4.30 5.98
N LYS A 104 -21.80 5.24 6.59
CA LYS A 104 -23.03 4.93 7.32
C LYS A 104 -24.06 4.27 6.39
N ARG A 105 -24.13 4.73 5.15
CA ARG A 105 -25.02 4.16 4.12
C ARG A 105 -24.70 2.69 3.84
N ILE A 106 -23.42 2.29 3.75
CA ILE A 106 -23.03 0.88 3.58
C ILE A 106 -23.35 0.04 4.83
N LEU A 107 -22.97 0.51 6.02
CA LEU A 107 -23.21 -0.21 7.29
C LEU A 107 -24.70 -0.41 7.58
N SER A 108 -25.54 0.56 7.20
CA SER A 108 -27.00 0.49 7.34
C SER A 108 -27.68 -0.52 6.40
N VAL A 109 -26.99 -1.00 5.37
CA VAL A 109 -27.51 -2.08 4.50
C VAL A 109 -27.32 -3.45 5.17
N SER A 110 -26.28 -3.61 6.00
CA SER A 110 -26.03 -4.85 6.75
C SER A 110 -26.88 -4.98 8.02
N ASP A 111 -27.27 -3.88 8.66
CA ASP A 111 -28.12 -3.91 9.87
C ASP A 111 -29.59 -3.64 9.51
N ALA A 112 -30.38 -4.72 9.46
CA ALA A 112 -31.81 -4.67 9.13
C ALA A 112 -32.67 -3.78 10.07
N SER A 113 -32.12 -3.38 11.23
CA SER A 113 -32.81 -2.55 12.23
C SER A 113 -32.62 -1.04 12.05
N ASP A 114 -31.61 -0.57 11.30
CA ASP A 114 -31.30 0.86 11.14
C ASP A 114 -31.26 1.26 9.66
N LYS A 115 -32.43 1.45 9.05
CA LYS A 115 -32.50 2.06 7.72
C LYS A 115 -32.09 3.54 7.81
N LEU A 116 -30.85 3.84 7.44
CA LEU A 116 -30.38 5.23 7.32
C LEU A 116 -31.35 6.04 6.47
N LYS A 117 -31.87 7.14 7.01
CA LYS A 117 -32.70 8.08 6.25
C LYS A 117 -31.83 8.73 5.18
N LYS A 118 -32.15 8.47 3.91
CA LYS A 118 -31.41 9.03 2.77
C LYS A 118 -31.39 10.55 2.81
N ASN A 119 -30.20 11.13 2.75
CA ASN A 119 -30.01 12.56 2.61
C ASN A 119 -29.87 12.91 1.12
N LYS A 120 -30.89 13.59 0.56
CA LYS A 120 -30.94 13.91 -0.87
C LYS A 120 -29.66 14.61 -1.36
N LYS A 121 -29.12 15.58 -0.61
CA LYS A 121 -27.87 16.27 -0.97
C LYS A 121 -26.72 15.29 -1.16
N TYR A 122 -26.54 14.36 -0.22
CA TYR A 122 -25.45 13.39 -0.31
C TYR A 122 -25.70 12.31 -1.36
N GLU A 123 -26.94 11.88 -1.57
CA GLU A 123 -27.28 10.99 -2.68
C GLU A 123 -27.02 11.64 -4.04
N ASP A 124 -27.37 12.92 -4.21
CA ASP A 124 -27.11 13.67 -5.44
C ASP A 124 -25.59 13.78 -5.69
N LEU A 125 -24.78 14.04 -4.65
CA LEU A 125 -23.31 14.06 -4.77
C LEU A 125 -22.72 12.67 -5.08
N LEU A 126 -23.18 11.61 -4.42
CA LEU A 126 -22.73 10.25 -4.70
C LEU A 126 -23.13 9.80 -6.11
N SER A 127 -24.23 10.33 -6.67
CA SER A 127 -24.64 10.05 -8.04
C SER A 127 -23.69 10.57 -9.11
N LEU A 128 -22.76 11.46 -8.75
CA LEU A 128 -21.70 11.97 -9.64
C LEU A 128 -20.54 10.99 -9.80
N ILE A 129 -20.44 9.97 -8.94
CA ILE A 129 -19.42 8.92 -9.02
C ILE A 129 -19.88 7.93 -10.09
N SER A 130 -19.03 7.68 -11.09
CA SER A 130 -19.41 6.82 -12.21
C SER A 130 -19.71 5.40 -11.75
N ASN A 131 -20.60 4.75 -12.50
CA ASN A 131 -21.07 3.39 -12.23
C ASN A 131 -19.94 2.33 -12.20
N ARG A 132 -18.75 2.64 -12.74
CA ARG A 132 -17.56 1.79 -12.68
C ARG A 132 -17.13 1.44 -11.26
N HIS A 133 -17.51 2.25 -10.27
CA HIS A 133 -17.18 2.01 -8.85
C HIS A 133 -18.23 1.18 -8.10
N LYS A 134 -19.34 0.78 -8.75
CA LYS A 134 -20.46 0.06 -8.08
C LYS A 134 -20.12 -1.32 -7.54
N PHE A 135 -19.13 -2.01 -8.09
CA PHE A 135 -18.72 -3.33 -7.61
C PHE A 135 -18.12 -3.29 -6.19
N TYR A 136 -17.39 -2.22 -5.86
CA TYR A 136 -16.80 -2.02 -4.54
C TYR A 136 -17.58 -0.99 -3.68
N GLY A 137 -18.46 -0.21 -4.31
CA GLY A 137 -19.30 0.81 -3.69
C GLY A 137 -18.67 2.21 -3.70
N GLU A 138 -19.51 3.25 -3.78
CA GLU A 138 -19.09 4.66 -3.81
C GLU A 138 -18.21 5.03 -2.61
N ALA A 139 -18.45 4.43 -1.44
CA ALA A 139 -17.64 4.71 -0.25
C ALA A 139 -16.22 4.13 -0.33
N CYS A 140 -16.02 3.01 -1.04
CA CYS A 140 -14.67 2.47 -1.27
C CYS A 140 -13.88 3.35 -2.24
N PHE A 141 -14.54 3.90 -3.26
CA PHE A 141 -13.92 4.91 -4.14
C PHE A 141 -13.49 6.15 -3.34
N LEU A 142 -14.37 6.69 -2.50
CA LEU A 142 -14.09 7.86 -1.66
C LEU A 142 -12.96 7.65 -0.64
N LYS A 143 -12.60 6.40 -0.35
CA LYS A 143 -11.50 5.99 0.53
C LYS A 143 -10.19 5.73 -0.19
N SER A 144 -10.15 5.78 -1.52
CA SER A 144 -8.93 5.49 -2.27
C SER A 144 -7.87 6.57 -2.06
N ASP A 145 -6.60 6.18 -2.14
CA ASP A 145 -5.46 7.09 -1.93
C ASP A 145 -5.45 8.23 -2.95
N ILE A 146 -5.79 7.93 -4.22
CA ILE A 146 -5.94 8.93 -5.29
C ILE A 146 -7.00 9.95 -4.93
N VAL A 147 -8.17 9.50 -4.47
CA VAL A 147 -9.28 10.40 -4.14
C VAL A 147 -8.92 11.29 -2.96
N SER A 148 -8.22 10.75 -1.96
CA SER A 148 -7.72 11.53 -0.82
C SER A 148 -6.78 12.66 -1.28
N LYS A 149 -5.88 12.38 -2.22
CA LYS A 149 -4.96 13.38 -2.78
C LYS A 149 -5.65 14.38 -3.72
N LEU A 150 -6.64 13.94 -4.49
CA LEU A 150 -7.49 14.85 -5.28
C LEU A 150 -8.33 15.77 -4.37
N PHE A 151 -8.75 15.29 -3.19
CA PHE A 151 -9.41 16.14 -2.19
C PHE A 151 -8.48 17.19 -1.61
N GLU A 152 -7.25 16.80 -1.26
CA GLU A 152 -6.22 17.74 -0.80
C GLU A 152 -5.97 18.84 -1.83
N TYR A 153 -5.81 18.46 -3.11
CA TYR A 153 -5.73 19.39 -4.23
C TYR A 153 -6.95 20.32 -4.29
N CYS A 154 -8.16 19.78 -4.22
CA CYS A 154 -9.39 20.57 -4.27
C CYS A 154 -9.52 21.63 -3.16
N GLN A 155 -8.88 21.41 -2.00
CA GLN A 155 -8.90 22.31 -0.85
C GLN A 155 -7.75 23.32 -0.87
N THR A 156 -6.57 22.92 -1.35
CA THR A 156 -5.33 23.68 -1.23
C THR A 156 -4.83 24.27 -2.55
N SER A 157 -5.34 23.76 -3.67
CA SER A 157 -4.80 23.94 -5.02
C SER A 157 -3.34 23.49 -5.17
N LEU A 158 -2.84 22.64 -4.26
CA LEU A 158 -1.50 22.06 -4.32
C LEU A 158 -1.57 20.65 -4.92
N ILE A 159 -0.58 20.32 -5.75
CA ILE A 159 -0.46 19.03 -6.40
C ILE A 159 0.78 18.34 -5.88
N ASP A 160 0.61 17.10 -5.46
CA ASP A 160 1.70 16.19 -5.10
C ASP A 160 2.13 15.40 -6.34
N GLU A 161 2.89 16.05 -7.24
CA GLU A 161 3.25 15.46 -8.53
C GLU A 161 3.99 14.11 -8.38
N GLU A 162 4.84 13.98 -7.36
CA GLU A 162 5.58 12.74 -7.07
C GLU A 162 4.60 11.60 -6.76
N PHE A 163 3.65 11.82 -5.85
CA PHE A 163 2.62 10.83 -5.52
C PHE A 163 1.81 10.40 -6.76
N PHE A 164 1.37 11.36 -7.58
CA PHE A 164 0.56 11.05 -8.76
C PHE A 164 1.37 10.29 -9.82
N ASN A 165 2.64 10.68 -10.05
CA ASN A 165 3.53 9.98 -10.97
C ASN A 165 3.79 8.54 -10.53
N GLU A 166 4.07 8.31 -9.24
CA GLU A 166 4.24 6.96 -8.69
C GLU A 166 2.97 6.12 -8.81
N THR A 167 1.82 6.73 -8.50
CA THR A 167 0.52 6.07 -8.57
C THR A 167 0.16 5.67 -10.00
N VAL A 168 0.37 6.57 -10.96
CA VAL A 168 0.15 6.31 -12.39
C VAL A 168 1.05 5.16 -12.86
N ARG A 169 2.35 5.21 -12.57
CA ARG A 169 3.29 4.13 -12.92
C ARG A 169 2.87 2.79 -12.32
N SER A 170 2.47 2.79 -11.05
CA SER A 170 1.98 1.59 -10.36
C SER A 170 0.74 1.02 -11.06
N LYS A 171 -0.21 1.86 -11.46
CA LYS A 171 -1.41 1.42 -12.20
C LYS A 171 -1.11 0.88 -13.59
N ILE A 172 -0.23 1.52 -14.34
CA ILE A 172 0.21 1.03 -15.66
C ILE A 172 0.86 -0.35 -15.51
N ASN A 173 1.77 -0.50 -14.55
CA ASN A 173 2.42 -1.78 -14.27
C ASN A 173 1.38 -2.86 -13.90
N ASN A 174 0.45 -2.54 -13.01
CA ASN A 174 -0.62 -3.44 -12.60
C ASN A 174 -1.52 -3.86 -13.78
N GLN A 175 -1.89 -2.93 -14.67
CA GLN A 175 -2.70 -3.21 -15.85
C GLN A 175 -1.97 -4.13 -16.84
N SER A 176 -0.67 -3.91 -17.04
CA SER A 176 0.17 -4.80 -17.85
C SER A 176 0.18 -6.23 -17.29
N LEU A 177 0.34 -6.37 -15.97
CA LEU A 177 0.35 -7.66 -15.28
C LEU A 177 -1.02 -8.36 -15.35
N TYR A 178 -2.11 -7.61 -15.20
CA TYR A 178 -3.46 -8.13 -15.36
C TYR A 178 -3.72 -8.63 -16.79
N SER A 179 -3.22 -7.91 -17.80
CA SER A 179 -3.38 -8.30 -19.21
C SER A 179 -2.66 -9.61 -19.52
N ILE A 180 -1.45 -9.80 -18.99
CA ILE A 180 -0.70 -11.07 -19.09
C ILE A 180 -1.48 -12.20 -18.41
N TYR A 181 -1.98 -11.96 -17.20
CA TYR A 181 -2.78 -12.96 -16.47
C TYR A 181 -4.03 -13.37 -17.24
N LYS A 182 -4.71 -12.42 -17.89
CA LYS A 182 -5.87 -12.66 -18.74
C LYS A 182 -5.52 -13.48 -19.98
N ASP A 183 -4.36 -13.23 -20.60
CA ASP A 183 -3.88 -14.04 -21.73
C ASP A 183 -3.60 -15.48 -21.29
N ILE A 184 -2.88 -15.69 -20.18
CA ILE A 184 -2.67 -17.03 -19.60
C ILE A 184 -4.01 -17.75 -19.37
N ARG A 185 -5.00 -17.08 -18.78
CA ARG A 185 -6.35 -17.66 -18.61
C ARG A 185 -7.00 -18.00 -19.94
N ALA A 186 -6.93 -17.13 -20.94
CA ALA A 186 -7.51 -17.40 -22.26
C ALA A 186 -6.87 -18.62 -22.93
N LYS A 187 -5.55 -18.84 -22.76
CA LYS A 187 -4.85 -20.04 -23.23
C LYS A 187 -5.28 -21.28 -22.46
N GLN A 188 -5.45 -21.18 -21.14
CA GLN A 188 -5.99 -22.26 -20.30
C GLN A 188 -7.41 -22.64 -20.75
N ASP A 189 -8.30 -21.68 -20.95
CA ASP A 189 -9.68 -21.92 -21.38
C ASP A 189 -9.71 -22.64 -22.72
N LYS A 190 -8.85 -22.23 -23.67
CA LYS A 190 -8.69 -22.96 -24.95
C LYS A 190 -8.21 -24.38 -24.72
N HIS A 191 -7.21 -24.60 -23.87
CA HIS A 191 -6.72 -25.94 -23.56
C HIS A 191 -7.79 -26.85 -22.98
N LEU A 192 -8.67 -26.31 -22.13
CA LEU A 192 -9.73 -27.10 -21.49
C LEU A 192 -10.94 -27.34 -22.39
N TYR A 193 -11.28 -26.41 -23.28
CA TYR A 193 -12.58 -26.40 -23.96
C TYR A 193 -12.51 -26.42 -25.50
N ASP A 194 -11.38 -26.08 -26.10
CA ASP A 194 -11.18 -26.18 -27.55
C ASP A 194 -10.51 -27.52 -27.91
N MET A 195 -11.33 -28.47 -28.38
CA MET A 195 -10.89 -29.81 -28.77
C MET A 195 -9.86 -29.82 -29.92
N GLN A 196 -9.70 -28.71 -30.65
CA GLN A 196 -8.70 -28.57 -31.71
C GLN A 196 -7.37 -27.99 -31.21
N TYR A 197 -7.36 -27.42 -30.00
CA TYR A 197 -6.19 -26.80 -29.40
C TYR A 197 -5.30 -27.86 -28.73
N LYS A 198 -4.25 -28.27 -29.45
CA LYS A 198 -3.37 -29.37 -29.03
C LYS A 198 -2.53 -29.03 -27.81
N ASN A 199 -2.23 -30.04 -27.01
CA ASN A 199 -1.41 -29.91 -25.80
C ASN A 199 -0.03 -29.32 -26.11
N GLU A 200 0.62 -29.69 -27.21
CA GLU A 200 1.95 -29.17 -27.55
C GLU A 200 1.93 -27.66 -27.85
N VAL A 201 0.83 -27.17 -28.43
CA VAL A 201 0.62 -25.75 -28.70
C VAL A 201 0.38 -25.00 -27.38
N TYR A 202 -0.46 -25.55 -26.50
CA TYR A 202 -0.68 -24.99 -25.17
C TYR A 202 0.61 -24.90 -24.35
N VAL A 203 1.41 -25.96 -24.30
CA VAL A 203 2.71 -25.99 -23.61
C VAL A 203 3.62 -24.88 -24.16
N SER A 204 3.73 -24.77 -25.49
CA SER A 204 4.56 -23.72 -26.10
C SER A 204 4.07 -22.32 -25.75
N ASP A 205 2.77 -22.06 -25.86
CA ASP A 205 2.18 -20.74 -25.59
C ASP A 205 2.38 -20.34 -24.12
N LEU A 206 2.03 -21.22 -23.18
CA LEU A 206 2.17 -20.96 -21.76
C LEU A 206 3.65 -20.77 -21.38
N TRP A 207 4.53 -21.65 -21.87
CA TRP A 207 5.95 -21.56 -21.57
C TRP A 207 6.59 -20.26 -22.07
N ASN A 208 6.25 -19.83 -23.28
CA ASN A 208 6.76 -18.58 -23.83
C ASN A 208 6.36 -17.38 -22.96
N ILE A 209 5.09 -17.30 -22.53
CA ILE A 209 4.60 -16.24 -21.65
C ILE A 209 5.35 -16.27 -20.31
N LEU A 210 5.40 -17.44 -19.64
CA LEU A 210 6.05 -17.54 -18.33
C LEU A 210 7.54 -17.19 -18.42
N LYS A 211 8.24 -17.69 -19.45
CA LYS A 211 9.68 -17.45 -19.64
C LYS A 211 10.01 -15.99 -19.96
N GLU A 212 9.20 -15.32 -20.77
CA GLU A 212 9.38 -13.90 -21.10
C GLU A 212 9.23 -13.02 -19.86
N GLN A 213 8.24 -13.32 -19.03
CA GLN A 213 7.88 -12.50 -17.88
C GLN A 213 8.69 -12.82 -16.62
N GLY A 214 9.12 -14.07 -16.46
CA GLY A 214 9.92 -14.51 -15.32
C GLY A 214 9.18 -14.37 -13.99
N ASN A 215 9.87 -13.82 -13.00
CA ASN A 215 9.32 -13.57 -11.67
C ASN A 215 8.38 -12.35 -11.60
N LYS A 216 8.44 -11.44 -12.58
CA LYS A 216 7.69 -10.16 -12.55
C LYS A 216 6.18 -10.33 -12.51
N ILE A 217 5.68 -11.47 -13.02
CA ILE A 217 4.25 -11.80 -13.03
C ILE A 217 3.76 -12.35 -11.70
N ILE A 218 4.65 -12.79 -10.81
CA ILE A 218 4.28 -13.40 -9.53
C ILE A 218 4.04 -12.28 -8.51
N ILE A 219 2.80 -12.13 -8.05
CA ILE A 219 2.41 -11.05 -7.14
C ILE A 219 1.68 -11.61 -5.93
N ALA A 220 2.02 -11.12 -4.75
CA ALA A 220 1.40 -11.43 -3.45
C ALA A 220 -0.03 -10.87 -3.28
N LYS A 221 -0.75 -10.66 -4.38
CA LYS A 221 -2.12 -10.14 -4.43
C LYS A 221 -2.98 -11.08 -5.26
N ASP A 222 -4.12 -11.48 -4.74
CA ASP A 222 -5.05 -12.44 -5.37
C ASP A 222 -5.67 -11.92 -6.69
N THR A 223 -5.49 -10.63 -6.99
CA THR A 223 -5.94 -9.99 -8.22
C THR A 223 -5.07 -10.33 -9.45
N TYR A 224 -3.91 -10.95 -9.25
CA TYR A 224 -2.94 -11.28 -10.30
C TYR A 224 -2.48 -12.74 -10.22
N LEU A 225 -1.37 -13.10 -10.88
CA LEU A 225 -0.81 -14.43 -10.78
C LEU A 225 -0.17 -14.65 -9.41
N HIS A 226 -0.99 -15.06 -8.46
CA HIS A 226 -0.58 -15.47 -7.13
C HIS A 226 0.39 -16.66 -7.20
N PRO A 227 1.39 -16.81 -6.29
CA PRO A 227 2.37 -17.89 -6.35
C PRO A 227 1.78 -19.29 -6.54
N ARG A 228 0.65 -19.58 -5.88
CA ARG A 228 -0.10 -20.83 -6.08
C ARG A 228 -0.53 -21.06 -7.53
N ALA A 229 -1.06 -20.03 -8.19
CA ALA A 229 -1.48 -20.13 -9.59
C ALA A 229 -0.26 -20.30 -10.51
N PHE A 230 0.85 -19.62 -10.22
CA PHE A 230 2.11 -19.83 -10.94
C PHE A 230 2.59 -21.29 -10.83
N ILE A 231 2.64 -21.84 -9.61
CA ILE A 231 3.01 -23.25 -9.36
C ILE A 231 2.10 -24.21 -10.14
N PHE A 232 0.79 -23.98 -10.09
CA PHE A 232 -0.18 -24.78 -10.85
C PHE A 232 0.11 -24.81 -12.35
N TYR A 233 0.49 -23.67 -12.96
CA TYR A 233 0.86 -23.63 -14.38
C TYR A 233 2.18 -24.36 -14.66
N ILE A 234 3.15 -24.29 -13.74
CA ILE A 234 4.40 -25.06 -13.87
C ILE A 234 4.12 -26.57 -13.81
N GLU A 235 3.32 -27.03 -12.85
CA GLU A 235 2.95 -28.45 -12.72
C GLU A 235 2.21 -28.97 -13.97
N GLN A 236 1.39 -28.13 -14.61
CA GLN A 236 0.78 -28.47 -15.90
C GLN A 236 1.83 -28.65 -17.00
N LEU A 237 2.81 -27.73 -17.12
CA LEU A 237 3.91 -27.87 -18.09
C LEU A 237 4.70 -29.17 -17.84
N GLU A 238 5.02 -29.46 -16.57
CA GLU A 238 5.73 -30.68 -16.18
C GLU A 238 4.95 -31.97 -16.51
N THR A 239 3.62 -31.91 -16.44
CA THR A 239 2.73 -33.05 -16.72
C THR A 239 2.55 -33.27 -18.23
N LEU A 240 2.34 -32.19 -18.99
CA LEU A 240 2.06 -32.26 -20.42
C LEU A 240 3.33 -32.42 -21.26
N ASP A 241 4.48 -31.97 -20.77
CA ASP A 241 5.78 -32.07 -21.43
C ASP A 241 6.86 -32.61 -20.48
N VAL A 242 6.74 -33.89 -20.17
CA VAL A 242 7.62 -34.63 -19.25
C VAL A 242 9.10 -34.55 -19.67
N LYS A 243 9.40 -34.39 -20.96
CA LYS A 243 10.78 -34.31 -21.46
C LYS A 243 11.52 -33.09 -20.93
N ASN A 244 10.81 -31.97 -20.74
CA ASN A 244 11.39 -30.71 -20.25
C ASN A 244 11.02 -30.42 -18.80
N LYS A 245 10.47 -31.40 -18.06
CA LYS A 245 10.07 -31.25 -16.65
C LYS A 245 11.13 -30.55 -15.79
N ALA A 246 12.39 -30.99 -15.85
CA ALA A 246 13.46 -30.39 -15.06
C ALA A 246 13.70 -28.91 -15.41
N GLN A 247 13.56 -28.54 -16.69
CA GLN A 247 13.70 -27.14 -17.12
C GLN A 247 12.61 -26.26 -16.52
N TYR A 248 11.36 -26.71 -16.51
CA TYR A 248 10.25 -25.95 -15.93
C TYR A 248 10.40 -25.83 -14.41
N HIS A 249 10.80 -26.92 -13.75
CA HIS A 249 11.05 -26.94 -12.32
C HIS A 249 12.18 -25.98 -11.90
N ASP A 250 13.34 -26.05 -12.57
CA ASP A 250 14.49 -25.19 -12.27
C ASP A 250 14.19 -23.71 -12.54
N PHE A 251 13.42 -23.42 -13.60
CA PHE A 251 12.93 -22.07 -13.87
C PHE A 251 12.01 -21.56 -12.76
N ALA A 252 11.03 -22.37 -12.34
CA ALA A 252 10.12 -22.02 -11.26
C ALA A 252 10.87 -21.79 -9.94
N LEU A 253 11.83 -22.66 -9.62
CA LEU A 253 12.68 -22.53 -8.43
C LEU A 253 13.42 -21.18 -8.43
N LYS A 254 13.98 -20.76 -9.58
CA LYS A 254 14.62 -19.45 -9.71
C LYS A 254 13.64 -18.30 -9.47
N CYS A 255 12.50 -18.30 -10.16
CA CYS A 255 11.50 -17.25 -10.03
C CYS A 255 10.94 -17.14 -8.60
N LEU A 256 10.70 -18.26 -7.94
CA LEU A 256 10.17 -18.30 -6.58
C LEU A 256 11.22 -17.86 -5.55
N LYS A 257 12.52 -18.14 -5.74
CA LYS A 257 13.58 -17.56 -4.90
C LYS A 257 13.60 -16.04 -4.99
N ASP A 258 13.59 -15.50 -6.20
CA ASP A 258 13.56 -14.05 -6.39
C ASP A 258 12.29 -13.43 -5.78
N PHE A 259 11.14 -14.11 -5.87
CA PHE A 259 9.91 -13.69 -5.21
C PHE A 259 10.04 -13.69 -3.68
N ILE A 260 10.59 -14.76 -3.10
CA ILE A 260 10.82 -14.88 -1.65
C ILE A 260 11.65 -13.71 -1.14
N GLU A 261 12.78 -13.42 -1.77
CA GLU A 261 13.71 -12.36 -1.35
C GLU A 261 13.02 -10.99 -1.28
N ASN A 262 12.14 -10.70 -2.23
CA ASN A 262 11.41 -9.43 -2.31
C ASN A 262 10.12 -9.40 -1.46
N ASN A 263 9.64 -10.54 -0.94
CA ASN A 263 8.34 -10.65 -0.25
C ASN A 263 8.42 -11.35 1.10
N ILE A 264 9.58 -11.26 1.79
CA ILE A 264 9.82 -11.91 3.09
C ILE A 264 8.75 -11.55 4.13
N GLY A 265 8.29 -10.29 4.13
CA GLY A 265 7.22 -9.83 5.03
C GLY A 265 5.90 -10.56 4.79
N TRP A 266 5.49 -10.69 3.52
CA TRP A 266 4.26 -11.39 3.14
C TRP A 266 4.31 -12.87 3.56
N ILE A 267 5.44 -13.56 3.32
CA ILE A 267 5.60 -14.97 3.70
C ILE A 267 5.52 -15.16 5.22
N ARG A 268 6.13 -14.24 5.98
CA ARG A 268 6.13 -14.28 7.45
C ARG A 268 4.75 -14.06 8.04
N ASP A 269 4.00 -13.12 7.47
CA ASP A 269 2.75 -12.62 8.02
C ASP A 269 1.52 -13.28 7.35
N ASP A 270 1.73 -14.33 6.55
CA ASP A 270 0.65 -15.07 5.90
C ASP A 270 -0.09 -15.99 6.88
N TYR A 271 -1.39 -15.73 7.04
CA TYR A 271 -2.31 -16.55 7.85
C TYR A 271 -3.17 -17.50 6.99
N SER A 272 -3.14 -17.35 5.67
CA SER A 272 -4.00 -18.07 4.74
C SER A 272 -3.41 -19.41 4.27
N GLY A 273 -2.13 -19.66 4.54
CA GLY A 273 -1.41 -20.89 4.18
C GLY A 273 -0.82 -20.88 2.77
N HIS A 274 -1.04 -19.81 2.02
CA HIS A 274 -0.48 -19.57 0.69
C HIS A 274 1.04 -19.56 0.65
N ALA A 275 1.68 -19.02 1.69
CA ALA A 275 3.11 -19.03 1.86
C ALA A 275 3.65 -20.46 2.03
N GLN A 276 2.93 -21.33 2.75
CA GLN A 276 3.35 -22.71 2.95
C GLN A 276 3.28 -23.52 1.65
N GLU A 277 2.20 -23.35 0.87
CA GLU A 277 2.07 -23.97 -0.46
C GLU A 277 3.26 -23.59 -1.38
N LEU A 278 3.74 -22.35 -1.31
CA LEU A 278 4.94 -21.91 -2.02
C LEU A 278 6.20 -22.65 -1.54
N LEU A 279 6.41 -22.70 -0.23
CA LEU A 279 7.62 -23.30 0.34
C LEU A 279 7.66 -24.83 0.14
N ASP A 280 6.50 -25.47 0.01
CA ASP A 280 6.37 -26.92 -0.20
C ASP A 280 6.61 -27.34 -1.66
N PHE A 281 6.68 -26.40 -2.61
CA PHE A 281 6.95 -26.68 -4.02
C PHE A 281 8.32 -27.36 -4.25
N ASP A 282 9.37 -26.90 -3.55
CA ASP A 282 10.70 -27.52 -3.54
C ASP A 282 11.33 -27.31 -2.15
N PRO A 283 11.89 -28.35 -1.50
CA PRO A 283 12.57 -28.24 -0.20
C PRO A 283 13.61 -27.11 -0.10
N LYS A 284 14.29 -26.79 -1.21
CA LYS A 284 15.27 -25.71 -1.30
C LYS A 284 14.67 -24.32 -1.06
N LEU A 285 13.38 -24.12 -1.31
CA LEU A 285 12.69 -22.85 -1.05
C LEU A 285 12.53 -22.61 0.45
N GLY A 286 12.16 -23.63 1.21
CA GLY A 286 12.11 -23.56 2.67
C GLY A 286 13.46 -23.22 3.31
N GLU A 287 14.55 -23.83 2.82
CA GLU A 287 15.90 -23.51 3.26
C GLU A 287 16.31 -22.09 2.86
N TYR A 288 16.01 -21.69 1.62
CA TYR A 288 16.32 -20.35 1.12
C TYR A 288 15.58 -19.26 1.89
N TYR A 289 14.30 -19.43 2.20
CA TYR A 289 13.55 -18.50 3.05
C TYR A 289 14.17 -18.36 4.45
N LYS A 290 14.63 -19.45 5.06
CA LYS A 290 15.37 -19.40 6.34
C LYS A 290 16.67 -18.60 6.22
N GLN A 291 17.41 -18.76 5.12
CA GLN A 291 18.62 -17.97 4.85
C GLN A 291 18.31 -16.48 4.64
N CYS A 292 17.26 -16.17 3.88
CA CYS A 292 16.82 -14.80 3.62
C CYS A 292 16.35 -14.11 4.91
N THR A 293 15.60 -14.81 5.77
CA THR A 293 15.17 -14.28 7.06
C THR A 293 16.34 -14.06 8.02
N ALA A 294 17.31 -14.98 8.07
CA ALA A 294 18.53 -14.79 8.87
C ALA A 294 19.35 -13.59 8.38
N THR A 295 19.52 -13.47 7.06
CA THR A 295 20.27 -12.35 6.43
C THR A 295 19.58 -11.01 6.66
N ASN A 296 18.24 -10.95 6.52
CA ASN A 296 17.48 -9.74 6.81
C ASN A 296 17.50 -9.35 8.29
N GLN A 297 17.45 -10.33 9.19
CA GLN A 297 17.59 -10.08 10.63
C GLN A 297 18.99 -9.57 10.96
N GLN A 298 20.04 -10.10 10.34
CA GLN A 298 21.40 -9.63 10.55
C GLN A 298 21.61 -8.22 9.95
N ASN A 299 21.01 -7.94 8.79
CA ASN A 299 21.03 -6.62 8.17
C ASN A 299 20.24 -5.56 8.93
N SER A 300 19.25 -5.93 9.75
CA SER A 300 18.47 -4.98 10.55
C SER A 300 19.11 -4.62 11.89
N ILE A 301 20.11 -5.39 12.36
CA ILE A 301 20.82 -5.13 13.64
C ILE A 301 22.30 -4.75 13.46
N ASN A 302 22.78 -4.60 12.22
CA ASN A 302 24.19 -4.36 11.92
C ASN A 302 24.68 -2.92 12.13
N SER A 303 23.84 -2.02 12.62
CA SER A 303 24.22 -0.65 12.96
C SER A 303 23.30 -0.06 14.02
N SER A 304 23.82 0.90 14.80
CA SER A 304 23.07 1.64 15.81
C SER A 304 21.82 2.33 15.22
N GLU A 305 21.94 2.94 14.05
CA GLU A 305 20.85 3.67 13.38
C GLU A 305 19.68 2.76 13.01
N LYS A 306 19.93 1.56 12.50
CA LYS A 306 18.87 0.60 12.19
C LYS A 306 18.19 0.06 13.44
N ILE A 307 18.95 -0.17 14.50
CA ILE A 307 18.39 -0.60 15.79
C ILE A 307 17.48 0.50 16.38
N ILE A 308 17.88 1.77 16.27
CA ILE A 308 17.00 2.91 16.62
C ILE A 308 15.72 2.89 15.79
N GLY A 309 15.81 2.63 14.48
CA GLY A 309 14.66 2.45 13.61
C GLY A 309 13.70 1.36 14.10
N LEU A 310 14.24 0.21 14.53
CA LEU A 310 13.44 -0.88 15.13
C LEU A 310 12.73 -0.45 16.42
N MET A 311 13.40 0.31 17.30
CA MET A 311 12.77 0.85 18.52
C MET A 311 11.59 1.77 18.18
N ARG A 312 11.77 2.62 17.17
CA ARG A 312 10.71 3.53 16.69
C ARG A 312 9.53 2.76 16.11
N ASP A 313 9.78 1.78 15.25
CA ASP A 313 8.75 0.88 14.71
C ASP A 313 7.92 0.22 15.82
N VAL A 314 8.57 -0.22 16.90
CA VAL A 314 7.89 -0.81 18.05
C VAL A 314 6.99 0.21 18.74
N ILE A 315 7.45 1.45 18.98
CA ILE A 315 6.65 2.50 19.62
C ILE A 315 5.45 2.88 18.74
N GLU A 316 5.66 3.08 17.45
CA GLU A 316 4.64 3.62 16.54
C GLU A 316 3.59 2.59 16.15
N SER A 317 3.98 1.32 16.03
CA SER A 317 3.13 0.30 15.38
C SER A 317 3.05 -1.04 16.11
N GLY A 318 3.82 -1.25 17.19
CA GLY A 318 3.79 -2.51 17.94
C GLY A 318 4.22 -3.74 17.13
N LYS A 319 4.97 -3.56 16.03
CA LYS A 319 5.39 -4.64 15.11
C LYS A 319 6.12 -5.76 15.86
N ASN A 320 5.49 -6.94 15.92
CA ASN A 320 6.06 -8.16 16.53
C ASN A 320 7.43 -8.57 15.92
N SER A 321 7.63 -8.28 14.64
CA SER A 321 8.90 -8.54 13.94
C SER A 321 10.06 -7.68 14.46
N ALA A 322 9.80 -6.40 14.79
CA ALA A 322 10.80 -5.50 15.36
C ALA A 322 11.16 -5.89 16.80
N LEU A 323 10.18 -6.29 17.62
CA LEU A 323 10.41 -6.84 18.95
C LEU A 323 11.31 -8.08 18.91
N LYS A 324 11.06 -8.99 17.96
CA LYS A 324 11.85 -10.21 17.79
C LYS A 324 13.28 -9.88 17.35
N ALA A 325 13.48 -8.91 16.45
CA ALA A 325 14.81 -8.47 16.02
C ALA A 325 15.63 -7.89 17.19
N LEU A 326 15.04 -6.98 17.98
CA LEU A 326 15.69 -6.41 19.17
C LEU A 326 16.14 -7.50 20.17
N SER A 327 15.32 -8.54 20.37
CA SER A 327 15.63 -9.66 21.29
C SER A 327 16.89 -10.47 20.92
N GLN A 328 17.36 -10.37 19.68
CA GLN A 328 18.52 -11.12 19.19
C GLN A 328 19.84 -10.37 19.37
N ILE A 329 19.81 -9.07 19.66
CA ILE A 329 21.02 -8.25 19.79
C ILE A 329 21.82 -8.72 21.02
N GLN A 330 23.10 -9.01 20.82
CA GLN A 330 23.94 -9.56 21.88
C GLN A 330 24.36 -8.49 22.88
N LYS A 331 24.58 -8.90 24.13
CA LYS A 331 25.05 -8.00 25.21
C LYS A 331 26.31 -7.22 24.80
N GLN A 332 27.27 -7.88 24.15
CA GLN A 332 28.53 -7.27 23.72
C GLN A 332 28.30 -6.18 22.67
N GLU A 333 27.40 -6.40 21.71
CA GLU A 333 27.05 -5.42 20.68
C GLU A 333 26.35 -4.21 21.30
N ILE A 334 25.41 -4.43 22.21
CA ILE A 334 24.74 -3.35 22.95
C ILE A 334 25.75 -2.50 23.71
N LYS A 335 26.71 -3.14 24.41
CA LYS A 335 27.77 -2.42 25.11
C LYS A 335 28.63 -1.59 24.16
N GLN A 336 29.01 -2.15 23.01
CA GLN A 336 29.77 -1.43 21.99
C GLN A 336 28.99 -0.22 21.47
N TYR A 337 27.71 -0.36 21.13
CA TYR A 337 26.88 0.75 20.64
C TYR A 337 26.64 1.81 21.71
N ILE A 338 26.39 1.45 22.97
CA ILE A 338 26.25 2.42 24.07
C ILE A 338 27.52 3.25 24.24
N LEU A 339 28.70 2.63 24.13
CA LEU A 339 29.99 3.32 24.29
C LEU A 339 30.39 4.15 23.07
N SER A 340 29.99 3.75 21.86
CA SER A 340 30.45 4.37 20.60
C SER A 340 29.44 5.32 19.95
N ASP A 341 28.16 5.24 20.28
CA ASP A 341 27.11 6.08 19.69
C ASP A 341 26.19 6.66 20.79
N ALA A 342 26.40 7.93 21.13
CA ALA A 342 25.60 8.63 22.13
C ALA A 342 24.10 8.71 21.74
N ARG A 343 23.78 8.75 20.44
CA ARG A 343 22.39 8.76 19.97
C ARG A 343 21.73 7.42 20.28
N TYR A 344 22.44 6.32 20.01
CA TYR A 344 21.96 4.99 20.35
C TYR A 344 21.61 4.88 21.84
N PHE A 345 22.50 5.33 22.72
CA PHE A 345 22.26 5.23 24.16
C PHE A 345 21.04 6.05 24.59
N LYS A 346 20.94 7.31 24.11
CA LYS A 346 19.79 8.17 24.39
C LYS A 346 18.48 7.54 23.90
N GLU A 347 18.41 7.10 22.65
CA GLU A 347 17.18 6.53 22.08
C GLU A 347 16.81 5.19 22.74
N THR A 348 17.80 4.39 23.15
CA THR A 348 17.58 3.17 23.95
C THR A 348 16.94 3.52 25.30
N PHE A 349 17.47 4.53 25.98
CA PHE A 349 16.92 4.99 27.26
C PHE A 349 15.49 5.51 27.08
N ASP A 350 15.26 6.38 26.10
CA ASP A 350 13.94 6.94 25.79
C ASP A 350 12.93 5.84 25.42
N PHE A 351 13.35 4.84 24.65
CA PHE A 351 12.53 3.68 24.30
C PHE A 351 12.07 2.93 25.54
N LEU A 352 12.98 2.60 26.45
CA LEU A 352 12.65 1.94 27.71
C LEU A 352 11.78 2.81 28.63
N MET A 353 12.01 4.12 28.63
CA MET A 353 11.22 5.09 29.40
C MET A 353 9.82 5.33 28.83
N LYS A 354 9.52 4.91 27.60
CA LYS A 354 8.19 5.05 26.99
C LYS A 354 7.41 3.74 26.89
N TYR A 355 8.08 2.60 26.98
CA TYR A 355 7.44 1.31 26.75
C TYR A 355 6.76 0.77 28.01
N ASP A 356 5.44 0.91 28.10
CA ASP A 356 4.66 0.66 29.34
C ASP A 356 4.42 -0.82 29.69
N SER A 357 4.66 -1.77 28.77
CA SER A 357 4.55 -3.20 29.09
C SER A 357 5.62 -4.04 28.39
N ILE A 358 6.61 -4.53 29.14
CA ILE A 358 7.67 -5.40 28.60
C ILE A 358 7.05 -6.74 28.22
N SER A 359 6.75 -6.92 26.94
CA SER A 359 6.36 -8.22 26.39
C SER A 359 7.46 -9.27 26.60
N GLU A 360 7.08 -10.55 26.65
CA GLU A 360 8.04 -11.66 26.78
C GLU A 360 9.14 -11.59 25.72
N SER A 361 8.79 -11.18 24.50
CA SER A 361 9.71 -11.00 23.38
C SER A 361 10.78 -9.93 23.64
N LEU A 362 10.50 -8.90 24.43
CA LEU A 362 11.43 -7.79 24.69
C LEU A 362 12.28 -8.02 25.95
N ARG A 363 11.89 -8.95 26.82
CA ARG A 363 12.56 -9.22 28.10
C ARG A 363 14.04 -9.51 27.96
N LYS A 364 14.44 -10.26 26.92
CA LYS A 364 15.84 -10.58 26.63
C LYS A 364 16.65 -9.33 26.28
N TYR A 365 16.10 -8.43 25.47
CA TYR A 365 16.76 -7.18 25.09
C TYR A 365 16.93 -6.24 26.29
N VAL A 366 15.87 -6.04 27.08
CA VAL A 366 15.90 -5.25 28.32
C VAL A 366 16.90 -5.83 29.31
N GLY A 367 16.92 -7.15 29.48
CA GLY A 367 17.87 -7.83 30.38
C GLY A 367 19.33 -7.65 29.95
N ASN A 368 19.61 -7.65 28.65
CA ASN A 368 20.96 -7.34 28.16
C ASN A 368 21.34 -5.89 28.45
N ILE A 369 20.43 -4.92 28.25
CA ILE A 369 20.67 -3.50 28.57
C ILE A 369 20.91 -3.31 30.08
N ASP A 370 20.06 -3.88 30.93
CA ASP A 370 20.23 -3.86 32.40
C ASP A 370 21.62 -4.38 32.79
N SER A 371 22.01 -5.53 32.24
CA SER A 371 23.33 -6.11 32.51
C SER A 371 24.48 -5.22 32.05
N VAL A 372 24.36 -4.56 30.89
CA VAL A 372 25.39 -3.62 30.40
C VAL A 372 25.47 -2.38 31.29
N LEU A 373 24.34 -1.81 31.71
CA LEU A 373 24.33 -0.63 32.57
C LEU A 373 24.89 -0.92 33.97
N LYS A 374 24.58 -2.10 34.53
CA LYS A 374 25.19 -2.59 35.78
C LYS A 374 26.70 -2.75 35.66
N GLU A 375 27.16 -3.29 34.55
CA GLU A 375 28.60 -3.45 34.30
C GLU A 375 29.31 -2.11 34.11
N LEU A 376 28.69 -1.18 33.40
CA LEU A 376 29.25 0.16 33.18
C LEU A 376 29.21 1.02 34.44
N SER A 377 28.20 0.88 35.32
CA SER A 377 28.10 1.63 36.58
C SER A 377 29.20 1.26 37.58
N LEU A 378 29.77 0.06 37.45
CA LEU A 378 30.91 -0.43 38.23
C LEU A 378 32.26 -0.25 37.51
N SER A 379 32.27 0.45 36.37
CA SER A 379 33.49 0.70 35.59
C SER A 379 34.51 1.55 36.35
N LYS A 380 35.81 1.34 36.08
CA LYS A 380 36.90 2.22 36.56
C LYS A 380 36.88 3.61 35.90
N ASP A 381 36.22 3.71 34.75
CA ASP A 381 36.00 4.98 34.07
C ASP A 381 34.85 5.73 34.80
N SER A 382 35.20 6.82 35.48
CA SER A 382 34.26 7.58 36.31
C SER A 382 33.10 8.17 35.53
N ASP A 383 33.30 8.50 34.25
CA ASP A 383 32.26 9.10 33.42
C ASP A 383 31.27 8.03 32.96
N HIS A 384 31.77 6.85 32.57
CA HIS A 384 30.92 5.70 32.29
C HIS A 384 30.13 5.27 33.53
N ALA A 385 30.80 5.19 34.69
CA ALA A 385 30.20 4.80 35.94
C ALA A 385 29.07 5.74 36.35
N TYR A 386 29.31 7.05 36.30
CA TYR A 386 28.32 8.06 36.62
C TYR A 386 27.10 8.00 35.68
N LYS A 387 27.31 8.02 34.36
CA LYS A 387 26.21 8.04 33.38
C LYS A 387 25.37 6.76 33.41
N ALA A 388 26.00 5.61 33.54
CA ALA A 388 25.31 4.33 33.62
C ALA A 388 24.49 4.20 34.91
N LYS A 389 25.01 4.74 36.03
CA LYS A 389 24.30 4.77 37.31
C LYS A 389 23.05 5.64 37.23
N GLU A 390 23.15 6.86 36.70
CA GLU A 390 21.99 7.76 36.55
C GLU A 390 20.87 7.12 35.69
N ALA A 391 21.25 6.48 34.58
CA ALA A 391 20.29 5.79 33.72
C ALA A 391 19.64 4.58 34.43
N LEU A 392 20.44 3.82 35.20
CA LEU A 392 19.95 2.67 35.94
C LEU A 392 18.98 3.08 37.04
N ASP A 393 19.31 4.11 37.83
CA ASP A 393 18.47 4.63 38.90
C ASP A 393 17.11 5.10 38.35
N SER A 394 17.12 5.80 37.21
CA SER A 394 15.90 6.26 36.52
C SER A 394 15.01 5.10 36.03
N LEU A 395 15.62 4.06 35.45
CA LEU A 395 14.89 2.89 34.96
C LEU A 395 14.35 2.01 36.09
N VAL A 396 15.04 1.97 37.24
CA VAL A 396 14.57 1.33 38.48
C VAL A 396 13.37 2.09 39.05
N GLU A 397 13.42 3.43 39.11
CA GLU A 397 12.32 4.26 39.59
C GLU A 397 11.05 4.05 38.74
N LYS A 398 11.19 3.94 37.42
CA LYS A 398 10.07 3.60 36.51
C LYS A 398 9.60 2.14 36.65
N GLY A 399 10.38 1.26 37.28
CA GLY A 399 10.06 -0.16 37.43
C GLY A 399 10.35 -1.01 36.19
N VAL A 400 11.18 -0.52 35.27
CA VAL A 400 11.55 -1.24 34.03
C VAL A 400 12.59 -2.33 34.30
N ILE A 401 13.50 -2.09 35.24
CA ILE A 401 14.60 -2.99 35.61
C ILE A 401 14.72 -3.14 37.13
N LYS A 402 15.43 -4.17 37.60
CA LYS A 402 15.62 -4.44 39.03
C LYS A 402 16.81 -3.66 39.61
N PRO A 403 16.72 -3.19 40.87
CA PRO A 403 17.83 -2.52 41.54
C PRO A 403 19.07 -3.41 41.61
N LEU A 404 20.25 -2.77 41.69
CA LEU A 404 21.49 -3.48 42.02
C LEU A 404 21.36 -4.06 43.43
N ASN A 405 21.58 -5.36 43.58
CA ASN A 405 21.71 -5.98 44.90
C ASN A 405 23.13 -5.74 45.42
N SER A 406 23.25 -5.55 46.73
CA SER A 406 24.54 -5.35 47.43
C SER A 406 25.55 -6.48 47.21
N ASP A 407 25.10 -7.67 46.83
CA ASP A 407 25.96 -8.84 46.61
C ASP A 407 26.72 -8.80 45.27
N ASP A 408 26.22 -8.06 44.27
CA ASP A 408 26.87 -7.91 42.96
C ASP A 408 28.10 -6.97 42.99
N ILE A 409 28.29 -6.25 44.10
CA ILE A 409 29.43 -5.34 44.33
C ILE A 409 30.66 -6.12 44.85
N SER A 410 30.50 -7.42 45.18
CA SER A 410 31.51 -8.24 45.87
C SER A 410 32.24 -9.29 45.00
N LYS A 411 32.00 -9.32 43.68
CA LYS A 411 32.75 -10.12 42.70
C LYS A 411 33.34 -9.21 41.63
#